data_AF-A0AAD9NVT9-F1
#
_entry.id   AF-A0AAD9NVT9-F1
#
_cell.length_a   1.000
_cell.length_b   1.000
_cell.length_c   1.000
_cell.angle_alpha   90.00
_cell.angle_beta   90.00
_cell.angle_gamma   90.00
#
_symmetry.space_group_name_H-M   'P 1'
#
loop_
_entity.id
_entity.type
_entity.pdbx_description
1 polymer ?
#
loop_
_entity_poly.entity_id
_entity_poly.type
_entity_poly.pdbx_seq_one_letter_code
_entity_poly.pdbx_strand_id
1 'polypeptide(L)'
;MDKATYTCATGYQSDGQQHVLVCSTDAKWEGDKITCTEIASTTTRTNDGGQDKANNVAPPPSTSGITIIIAVLAVTFVVIVACIITVFVAIRRRRSEKDEQTNPIVNVFKKSKQGGKKGKTGETGGDGIEDVEQGEAAASEYVNLQLAVTYVVAVGDLVAYVDDKKQQDGFRDEYGELPRGIQADCKAAKKQANLPKNRFKDILPYDKTRVILETNDGKSDYINANHVMGYGEKEKAYIACQGPKDTTIEDMWRMIWQENSNIILMLANLRENGRV
;
A
#
# COMPACT_ATOMS: atom_id res chain seq x y z
N MET A 1 -6.10 -25.74 -13.87
CA MET A 1 -4.85 -26.47 -14.12
C MET A 1 -3.93 -25.52 -14.84
N ASP A 2 -2.88 -25.07 -14.16
CA ASP A 2 -1.92 -24.14 -14.73
C ASP A 2 -1.01 -24.88 -15.71
N LYS A 3 -0.68 -24.21 -16.83
CA LYS A 3 0.18 -24.75 -17.89
C LYS A 3 1.41 -23.88 -18.06
N ALA A 4 2.56 -24.49 -18.22
CA ALA A 4 3.82 -23.82 -18.52
C ALA A 4 4.46 -24.42 -19.78
N THR A 5 5.06 -23.59 -20.63
CA THR A 5 5.80 -24.00 -21.85
C THR A 5 7.28 -23.71 -21.69
N TYR A 6 8.13 -24.61 -22.18
CA TYR A 6 9.59 -24.45 -22.14
C TYR A 6 10.14 -23.82 -23.42
N THR A 7 11.24 -23.08 -23.27
CA THR A 7 12.11 -22.62 -24.36
C THR A 7 13.57 -22.99 -24.05
N CYS A 8 14.30 -23.52 -25.03
CA CYS A 8 15.73 -23.82 -24.88
C CYS A 8 16.55 -22.52 -24.74
N ALA A 9 17.70 -22.59 -24.05
CA ALA A 9 18.62 -21.47 -23.94
C ALA A 9 19.23 -21.11 -25.31
N THR A 10 19.68 -19.85 -25.46
CA THR A 10 20.33 -19.35 -26.68
C THR A 10 21.49 -20.26 -27.09
N GLY A 11 21.50 -20.71 -28.36
CA GLY A 11 22.51 -21.64 -28.90
C GLY A 11 22.07 -23.11 -28.93
N TYR A 12 20.89 -23.43 -28.40
CA TYR A 12 20.30 -24.76 -28.43
C TYR A 12 18.92 -24.75 -29.09
N GLN A 13 18.59 -25.81 -29.82
CA GLN A 13 17.28 -25.98 -30.46
C GLN A 13 16.53 -27.16 -29.84
N SER A 14 15.22 -27.03 -29.64
CA SER A 14 14.36 -28.17 -29.29
C SER A 14 14.10 -29.05 -30.51
N ASP A 15 13.65 -30.28 -30.28
CA ASP A 15 13.23 -31.26 -31.28
C ASP A 15 12.03 -30.83 -32.18
N GLY A 16 11.59 -29.58 -32.09
CA GLY A 16 10.45 -29.05 -32.86
C GLY A 16 9.09 -29.35 -32.25
N GLN A 17 9.01 -30.04 -31.11
CA GLN A 17 7.74 -30.28 -30.40
C GLN A 17 7.51 -29.26 -29.29
N GLN A 18 6.24 -28.89 -29.08
CA GLN A 18 5.84 -27.97 -28.02
C GLN A 18 5.65 -28.74 -26.72
N HIS A 19 6.64 -28.65 -25.82
CA HIS A 19 6.61 -29.32 -24.52
C HIS A 19 5.86 -28.47 -23.50
N VAL A 20 4.77 -29.02 -22.93
CA VAL A 20 3.89 -28.36 -21.96
C VAL A 20 3.85 -29.17 -20.66
N LEU A 21 4.11 -28.51 -19.53
CA LEU A 21 3.86 -29.12 -18.21
C LEU A 21 2.49 -28.72 -17.68
N VAL A 22 1.86 -29.67 -17.01
CA VAL A 22 0.58 -29.47 -16.33
C VAL A 22 0.79 -29.60 -14.82
N CYS A 23 0.31 -28.62 -14.08
CA CYS A 23 0.30 -28.69 -12.62
C CYS A 23 -0.92 -29.51 -12.16
N SER A 24 -0.66 -30.65 -11.52
CA SER A 24 -1.68 -31.48 -10.88
C SER A 24 -2.27 -30.80 -9.63
N THR A 25 -3.40 -31.31 -9.14
CA THR A 25 -4.08 -30.78 -7.94
C THR A 25 -3.23 -30.85 -6.68
N ASP A 26 -2.19 -31.68 -6.66
CA ASP A 26 -1.25 -31.85 -5.55
C ASP A 26 0.00 -30.96 -5.69
N ALA A 27 -0.07 -29.93 -6.55
CA ALA A 27 1.02 -28.99 -6.84
C ALA A 27 2.31 -29.64 -7.40
N LYS A 28 2.19 -30.83 -8.02
CA LYS A 28 3.29 -31.48 -8.75
C LYS A 28 3.16 -31.20 -10.24
N TRP A 29 4.28 -30.85 -10.87
CA TRP A 29 4.36 -30.66 -12.31
C TRP A 29 4.67 -31.96 -13.02
N GLU A 30 3.84 -32.31 -13.99
CA GLU A 30 3.95 -33.54 -14.77
C GLU A 30 3.97 -33.22 -16.28
N GLY A 31 4.76 -33.97 -17.04
CA GLY A 31 4.86 -33.86 -18.51
C GLY A 31 6.20 -34.35 -19.06
N ASP A 32 6.32 -34.34 -20.38
CA ASP A 32 7.48 -34.89 -21.10
C ASP A 32 8.74 -34.05 -20.90
N LYS A 33 9.89 -34.73 -20.79
CA LYS A 33 11.18 -34.09 -20.56
C LYS A 33 11.73 -33.53 -21.88
N ILE A 34 11.90 -32.21 -21.95
CA ILE A 34 12.49 -31.54 -23.11
C ILE A 34 13.96 -31.95 -23.30
N THR A 35 14.36 -32.21 -24.55
CA THR A 35 15.75 -32.41 -24.95
C THR A 35 16.19 -31.25 -25.85
N CYS A 36 17.19 -30.49 -25.42
CA CYS A 36 17.76 -29.38 -26.20
C CYS A 36 19.11 -29.82 -26.79
N THR A 37 19.32 -29.65 -28.09
CA THR A 37 20.57 -29.99 -28.79
C THR A 37 21.33 -28.73 -29.22
N GLU A 38 22.66 -28.78 -29.14
CA GLU A 38 23.52 -27.65 -29.50
C GLU A 38 23.54 -27.42 -31.01
N ILE A 39 23.40 -26.17 -31.43
CA ILE A 39 23.45 -25.80 -32.84
C ILE A 39 24.93 -25.76 -33.26
N ALA A 40 25.40 -26.78 -33.99
CA ALA A 40 26.80 -26.87 -34.43
C ALA A 40 27.18 -25.67 -35.33
N SER A 41 28.17 -24.89 -34.89
CA SER A 41 28.73 -23.78 -35.65
C SER A 41 29.67 -24.29 -36.75
N THR A 42 29.23 -24.27 -38.01
CA THR A 42 30.08 -24.60 -39.17
C THR A 42 31.12 -23.50 -39.38
N THR A 43 32.35 -23.74 -38.90
CA THR A 43 33.55 -22.97 -39.26
C THR A 43 34.02 -23.38 -40.65
N THR A 44 33.83 -22.52 -41.65
CA THR A 44 34.38 -22.74 -43.00
C THR A 44 35.89 -22.52 -42.97
N ARG A 45 36.66 -23.62 -43.13
CA ARG A 45 38.11 -23.60 -43.35
C ARG A 45 38.43 -22.96 -44.71
N THR A 46 39.35 -22.01 -44.70
CA THR A 46 40.08 -21.52 -45.88
C THR A 46 40.97 -22.62 -46.44
N ASN A 47 40.85 -22.93 -47.73
CA ASN A 47 41.90 -23.57 -48.50
C ASN A 47 41.99 -22.94 -49.90
N ASP A 48 43.24 -22.70 -50.26
CA ASP A 48 43.79 -22.12 -51.47
C ASP A 48 43.67 -23.08 -52.67
N GLY A 49 43.69 -22.53 -53.90
CA GLY A 49 43.73 -23.31 -55.15
C GLY A 49 42.76 -22.82 -56.22
N GLY A 50 43.28 -22.09 -57.21
CA GLY A 50 42.50 -21.49 -58.28
C GLY A 50 42.03 -22.45 -59.39
N GLN A 51 41.01 -22.01 -60.12
CA GLN A 51 40.91 -22.10 -61.58
C GLN A 51 39.74 -21.26 -62.10
N ASP A 52 39.97 -20.66 -63.26
CA ASP A 52 39.11 -19.72 -63.97
C ASP A 52 37.68 -20.21 -64.23
N LYS A 53 36.71 -19.28 -64.15
CA LYS A 53 35.71 -19.03 -65.20
C LYS A 53 34.83 -17.81 -64.88
N ALA A 54 34.73 -16.92 -65.86
CA ALA A 54 33.89 -15.74 -65.90
C ALA A 54 32.40 -16.06 -65.71
N ASN A 55 31.63 -15.15 -65.07
CA ASN A 55 30.50 -14.45 -65.70
C ASN A 55 29.70 -13.56 -64.70
N ASN A 56 29.43 -12.34 -65.16
CA ASN A 56 28.33 -11.44 -64.80
C ASN A 56 28.25 -10.85 -63.37
N VAL A 57 28.89 -9.69 -63.20
CA VAL A 57 28.55 -8.72 -62.13
C VAL A 57 27.31 -7.94 -62.56
N ALA A 58 26.20 -8.12 -61.83
CA ALA A 58 25.10 -7.16 -61.83
C ALA A 58 25.46 -5.97 -60.90
N PRO A 59 25.08 -4.72 -61.22
CA PRO A 59 25.37 -3.58 -60.36
C PRO A 59 24.59 -3.68 -59.03
N PRO A 60 25.14 -3.16 -57.91
CA PRO A 60 24.46 -3.19 -56.62
C PRO A 60 23.18 -2.32 -56.67
N PRO A 61 22.10 -2.72 -55.96
CA PRO A 61 20.93 -1.86 -55.82
C PRO A 61 21.31 -0.56 -55.10
N SER A 62 20.75 0.55 -55.55
CA SER A 62 21.03 1.89 -55.05
C SER A 62 20.76 2.03 -53.55
N THR A 63 21.83 2.33 -52.80
CA THR A 63 21.88 2.55 -51.34
C THR A 63 20.97 3.67 -50.83
N SER A 64 20.36 4.46 -51.72
CA SER A 64 19.59 5.65 -51.39
C SER A 64 18.21 5.38 -50.80
N GLY A 65 17.57 4.24 -51.13
CA GLY A 65 16.21 3.95 -50.65
C GLY A 65 16.16 3.43 -49.20
N ILE A 66 17.16 2.61 -48.82
CA ILE A 66 17.21 1.96 -47.51
C ILE A 66 17.54 2.96 -46.40
N THR A 67 18.41 3.93 -46.66
CA THR A 67 18.76 4.99 -45.70
C THR A 67 17.57 5.89 -45.38
N ILE A 68 16.74 6.21 -46.39
CA ILE A 68 15.51 6.99 -46.20
C ILE A 68 14.50 6.22 -45.36
N ILE A 69 14.30 4.91 -45.62
CA ILE A 69 13.37 4.09 -44.84
C ILE A 69 13.82 3.99 -43.37
N ILE A 70 15.12 3.76 -43.12
CA ILE A 70 15.65 3.72 -41.75
C ILE A 70 15.49 5.08 -41.05
N ALA A 71 15.72 6.19 -41.76
CA ALA A 71 15.52 7.52 -41.21
C ALA A 71 14.04 7.79 -40.87
N VAL A 72 13.10 7.38 -41.73
CA VAL A 72 11.65 7.52 -41.48
C VAL A 72 11.21 6.64 -40.30
N LEU A 73 11.72 5.42 -40.19
CA LEU A 73 11.43 4.53 -39.06
C LEU A 73 12.00 5.06 -37.74
N ALA A 74 13.20 5.65 -37.77
CA ALA A 74 13.78 6.28 -36.59
C ALA A 74 12.98 7.52 -36.14
N VAL A 75 12.56 8.38 -37.07
CA VAL A 75 11.75 9.56 -36.76
C VAL A 75 10.37 9.15 -36.23
N THR A 76 9.72 8.16 -36.84
CA THR A 76 8.41 7.68 -36.37
C THR A 76 8.51 7.03 -34.98
N PHE A 77 9.58 6.28 -34.70
CA PHE A 77 9.83 5.73 -33.36
C PHE A 77 10.02 6.84 -32.32
N VAL A 78 10.80 7.88 -32.62
CA VAL A 78 11.00 9.03 -31.71
C VAL A 78 9.68 9.76 -31.43
N VAL A 79 8.84 9.95 -32.45
CA VAL A 79 7.51 10.58 -32.27
C VAL A 79 6.60 9.71 -31.39
N ILE A 80 6.60 8.39 -31.59
CA ILE A 80 5.80 7.46 -30.75
C ILE A 80 6.26 7.51 -29.30
N VAL A 81 7.57 7.48 -29.04
CA VAL A 81 8.12 7.58 -27.67
C VAL A 81 7.76 8.92 -27.04
N ALA A 82 7.84 10.03 -27.77
CA ALA A 82 7.42 11.35 -27.28
C ALA A 82 5.91 11.40 -26.95
N CYS A 83 5.07 10.78 -27.77
CA CYS A 83 3.63 10.65 -27.49
C CYS A 83 3.37 9.80 -26.24
N ILE A 84 4.08 8.69 -26.04
CA ILE A 84 3.93 7.86 -24.84
C ILE A 84 4.37 8.64 -23.59
N ILE A 85 5.48 9.36 -23.65
CA ILE A 85 5.96 10.19 -22.53
C ILE A 85 4.97 11.30 -22.21
N THR A 86 4.44 12.00 -23.20
CA THR A 86 3.45 13.07 -22.97
C THR A 86 2.14 12.53 -22.38
N VAL A 87 1.66 11.38 -22.85
CA VAL A 87 0.50 10.69 -22.25
C VAL A 87 0.81 10.23 -20.83
N PHE A 88 1.97 9.65 -20.57
CA PHE A 88 2.38 9.22 -19.23
C PHE A 88 2.47 10.40 -18.25
N VAL A 89 3.07 11.52 -18.68
CA VAL A 89 3.15 12.76 -17.90
C VAL A 89 1.76 13.36 -17.69
N ALA A 90 0.89 13.37 -18.70
CA ALA A 90 -0.48 13.86 -18.56
C ALA A 90 -1.31 12.99 -17.60
N ILE A 91 -1.17 11.66 -17.65
CA ILE A 91 -1.82 10.73 -16.70
C ILE A 91 -1.28 10.96 -15.29
N ARG A 92 0.04 11.10 -15.14
CA ARG A 92 0.67 11.36 -13.83
C ARG A 92 0.24 12.72 -13.26
N ARG A 93 0.14 13.74 -14.10
CA ARG A 93 -0.33 15.08 -13.70
C ARG A 93 -1.80 15.06 -13.30
N ARG A 94 -2.67 14.37 -14.05
CA ARG A 94 -4.08 14.15 -13.65
C ARG A 94 -4.22 13.35 -12.36
N ARG A 95 -3.31 12.40 -12.07
CA ARG A 95 -3.25 11.72 -10.77
C ARG A 95 -2.83 12.69 -9.66
N SER A 96 -1.79 13.49 -9.89
CA SER A 96 -1.33 14.52 -8.95
C SER A 96 -2.41 15.58 -8.65
N GLU A 97 -3.19 16.01 -9.65
CA GLU A 97 -4.29 16.96 -9.46
C GLU A 97 -5.43 16.37 -8.61
N LYS A 98 -5.68 15.05 -8.69
CA LYS A 98 -6.62 14.36 -7.78
C LYS A 98 -6.08 14.25 -6.35
N ASP A 99 -4.76 14.16 -6.20
CA ASP A 99 -4.11 14.09 -4.89
C ASP A 99 -4.00 15.48 -4.21
N GLU A 100 -4.01 16.58 -4.99
CA GLU A 100 -3.94 17.95 -4.46
C GLU A 100 -5.32 18.55 -4.13
N GLN A 101 -6.39 18.12 -4.80
CA GLN A 101 -7.76 18.60 -4.56
C GLN A 101 -8.47 17.90 -3.38
N THR A 102 -7.83 16.94 -2.70
CA THR A 102 -8.42 16.14 -1.61
C THR A 102 -8.07 16.61 -0.19
N ASN A 103 -7.47 17.80 0.00
CA ASN A 103 -7.20 18.34 1.35
C ASN A 103 -7.81 19.75 1.59
N PRO A 104 -9.12 19.86 1.86
CA PRO A 104 -9.75 21.15 2.17
C PRO A 104 -9.54 21.64 3.63
N ILE A 105 -8.71 21.00 4.46
CA ILE A 105 -8.68 21.27 5.91
C ILE A 105 -7.76 22.44 6.32
N VAL A 106 -6.87 22.93 5.46
CA VAL A 106 -5.89 23.96 5.86
C VAL A 106 -6.52 25.35 6.11
N ASN A 107 -7.76 25.61 5.66
CA ASN A 107 -8.37 26.94 5.73
C ASN A 107 -9.26 27.19 6.97
N VAL A 108 -9.49 26.22 7.85
CA VAL A 108 -10.42 26.41 8.99
C VAL A 108 -9.72 26.99 10.23
N PHE A 109 -8.42 26.78 10.40
CA PHE A 109 -7.69 27.19 11.62
C PHE A 109 -7.43 28.69 11.78
N LYS A 110 -7.77 29.54 10.80
CA LYS A 110 -7.52 31.00 10.88
C LYS A 110 -8.69 31.82 11.44
N LYS A 111 -9.89 31.26 11.62
CA LYS A 111 -11.08 32.05 11.94
C LYS A 111 -11.50 32.12 13.41
N SER A 112 -10.97 31.30 14.33
CA SER A 112 -11.44 31.32 15.73
C SER A 112 -10.71 32.28 16.68
N LYS A 113 -9.70 33.04 16.23
CA LYS A 113 -8.94 33.97 17.10
C LYS A 113 -9.51 35.40 17.23
N GLN A 114 -10.73 35.66 16.76
CA GLN A 114 -11.40 36.94 16.99
C GLN A 114 -12.87 36.75 17.37
N GLY A 115 -13.19 36.98 18.64
CA GLY A 115 -14.56 37.27 19.07
C GLY A 115 -14.90 36.69 20.44
N GLY A 116 -14.96 37.54 21.47
CA GLY A 116 -15.58 37.17 22.74
C GLY A 116 -15.15 38.03 23.92
N LYS A 117 -15.70 39.24 24.03
CA LYS A 117 -15.49 40.20 25.13
C LYS A 117 -16.83 40.35 25.89
N LYS A 118 -16.75 40.24 27.23
CA LYS A 118 -17.63 40.79 28.30
C LYS A 118 -19.11 40.37 28.44
N GLY A 119 -19.48 40.02 29.69
CA GLY A 119 -20.83 40.18 30.27
C GLY A 119 -20.90 39.76 31.76
N LYS A 120 -21.12 40.74 32.65
CA LYS A 120 -21.35 40.67 34.12
C LYS A 120 -22.88 40.45 34.33
N THR A 121 -23.46 39.79 35.35
CA THR A 121 -23.64 40.17 36.78
C THR A 121 -24.69 39.21 37.41
N GLY A 122 -24.63 38.93 38.71
CA GLY A 122 -25.82 38.68 39.56
C GLY A 122 -25.87 37.37 40.36
N GLU A 123 -25.53 37.43 41.65
CA GLU A 123 -25.72 36.38 42.66
C GLU A 123 -27.13 36.42 43.29
N THR A 124 -27.67 35.25 43.66
CA THR A 124 -28.32 34.99 44.97
C THR A 124 -28.69 33.50 45.14
N GLY A 125 -28.15 32.87 46.20
CA GLY A 125 -28.90 32.01 47.13
C GLY A 125 -29.08 30.51 46.85
N GLY A 126 -28.17 29.68 47.40
CA GLY A 126 -28.43 28.49 48.25
C GLY A 126 -29.25 27.30 47.72
N ASP A 127 -28.60 26.14 47.52
CA ASP A 127 -28.60 24.98 48.45
C ASP A 127 -27.92 23.76 47.79
N GLY A 128 -27.08 23.06 48.58
CA GLY A 128 -26.62 21.67 48.44
C GLY A 128 -26.24 21.09 47.07
N ILE A 129 -24.93 20.78 46.90
CA ILE A 129 -24.38 19.49 46.43
C ILE A 129 -22.86 19.56 46.66
N GLU A 130 -22.30 18.51 47.27
CA GLU A 130 -20.87 18.35 47.51
C GLU A 130 -20.07 18.46 46.20
N ASP A 131 -19.05 19.31 46.22
CA ASP A 131 -18.20 19.64 45.09
C ASP A 131 -17.45 18.39 44.57
N VAL A 132 -17.90 17.85 43.43
CA VAL A 132 -17.01 17.08 42.55
C VAL A 132 -16.14 18.12 41.85
N GLU A 133 -14.88 18.23 42.28
CA GLU A 133 -13.85 19.00 41.58
C GLU A 133 -13.92 18.71 40.08
N GLN A 134 -14.41 19.68 39.31
CA GLN A 134 -14.19 19.76 37.88
C GLN A 134 -12.70 20.05 37.69
N GLY A 135 -11.91 18.97 37.73
CA GLY A 135 -10.58 18.96 37.17
C GLY A 135 -10.70 19.40 35.71
N GLU A 136 -10.01 20.48 35.38
CA GLU A 136 -9.80 21.00 34.03
C GLU A 136 -9.51 19.81 33.11
N ALA A 137 -10.48 19.46 32.25
CA ALA A 137 -10.37 18.28 31.40
C ALA A 137 -9.13 18.45 30.53
N ALA A 138 -8.06 17.74 30.90
CA ALA A 138 -6.87 17.62 30.08
C ALA A 138 -7.36 17.19 28.70
N ALA A 139 -7.15 18.04 27.69
CA ALA A 139 -7.62 17.80 26.34
C ALA A 139 -7.20 16.37 25.92
N SER A 140 -8.18 15.50 25.73
CA SER A 140 -7.95 14.08 25.45
C SER A 140 -6.90 13.94 24.35
N GLU A 141 -5.87 13.12 24.61
CA GLU A 141 -4.80 12.84 23.64
C GLU A 141 -5.36 12.16 22.38
N TYR A 142 -6.56 11.57 22.50
CA TYR A 142 -7.41 11.13 21.40
C TYR A 142 -8.05 12.32 20.71
N VAL A 143 -7.29 12.96 19.84
CA VAL A 143 -7.89 13.81 18.81
C VAL A 143 -8.63 12.89 17.86
N ASN A 144 -9.91 12.60 18.14
CA ASN A 144 -10.81 12.18 17.08
C ASN A 144 -10.67 13.24 16.00
N LEU A 145 -10.26 12.86 14.79
CA LEU A 145 -10.36 13.74 13.64
C LEU A 145 -11.77 14.34 13.71
N GLN A 146 -11.87 15.67 13.80
CA GLN A 146 -13.17 16.33 13.75
C GLN A 146 -13.77 15.96 12.39
N LEU A 147 -14.53 14.87 12.36
CA LEU A 147 -15.24 14.43 11.19
C LEU A 147 -16.23 15.54 10.91
N ALA A 148 -16.22 16.02 9.67
CA ALA A 148 -17.15 17.07 9.25
C ALA A 148 -18.62 16.62 9.42
N VAL A 149 -18.86 15.31 9.50
CA VAL A 149 -20.17 14.70 9.63
C VAL A 149 -20.11 13.50 10.59
N THR A 150 -21.01 13.46 11.57
CA THR A 150 -21.27 12.28 12.40
C THR A 150 -22.73 11.89 12.23
N TYR A 151 -22.98 10.68 11.73
CA TYR A 151 -24.34 10.13 11.58
C TYR A 151 -24.72 9.36 12.84
N VAL A 152 -25.50 9.98 13.72
CA VAL A 152 -26.09 9.29 14.87
C VAL A 152 -27.41 8.68 14.44
N VAL A 153 -27.53 7.36 14.52
CA VAL A 153 -28.74 6.61 14.15
C VAL A 153 -29.37 6.05 15.41
N ALA A 154 -30.63 6.44 15.68
CA ALA A 154 -31.37 5.87 16.80
C ALA A 154 -31.64 4.37 16.55
N VAL A 155 -31.63 3.56 17.61
CA VAL A 155 -31.79 2.10 17.49
C VAL A 155 -33.10 1.72 16.78
N GLY A 156 -34.19 2.46 17.04
CA GLY A 156 -35.48 2.24 16.40
C GLY A 156 -35.48 2.49 14.89
N ASP A 157 -34.58 3.36 14.41
CA ASP A 157 -34.49 3.76 13.00
C ASP A 157 -33.42 2.95 12.24
N LEU A 158 -32.63 2.12 12.93
CA LEU A 158 -31.48 1.43 12.35
C LEU A 158 -31.85 0.57 11.14
N VAL A 159 -33.00 -0.12 11.18
CA VAL A 159 -33.46 -0.97 10.07
C VAL A 159 -33.75 -0.12 8.84
N ALA A 160 -34.54 0.95 9.00
CA ALA A 160 -34.89 1.85 7.91
C ALA A 160 -33.65 2.55 7.33
N TYR A 161 -32.73 2.98 8.20
CA TYR A 161 -31.45 3.57 7.80
C TYR A 161 -30.62 2.61 6.92
N VAL A 162 -30.46 1.36 7.35
CA VAL A 162 -29.69 0.36 6.60
C VAL A 162 -30.35 0.04 5.26
N ASP A 163 -31.67 -0.08 5.22
CA ASP A 163 -32.41 -0.37 3.99
C ASP A 163 -32.31 0.77 2.97
N ASP A 164 -32.40 2.02 3.43
CA ASP A 164 -32.21 3.21 2.59
C ASP A 164 -30.77 3.27 2.02
N LYS A 165 -29.76 3.10 2.88
CA LYS A 165 -28.34 3.13 2.48
C LYS A 165 -28.00 2.04 1.45
N LYS A 166 -28.62 0.86 1.54
CA LYS A 166 -28.42 -0.21 0.55
C LYS A 166 -28.99 0.14 -0.83
N GLN A 167 -30.10 0.86 -0.89
CA GLN A 167 -30.75 1.21 -2.16
C GLN A 167 -29.96 2.26 -2.95
N GLN A 168 -29.19 3.11 -2.25
CA GLN A 168 -28.54 4.29 -2.83
C GLN A 168 -27.02 4.17 -2.97
N ASP A 169 -26.42 2.98 -2.80
CA ASP A 169 -24.95 2.82 -2.59
C ASP A 169 -24.40 3.70 -1.45
N GLY A 170 -25.28 4.14 -0.54
CA GLY A 170 -25.01 5.19 0.43
C GLY A 170 -23.99 4.80 1.49
N PHE A 171 -23.75 3.49 1.70
CA PHE A 171 -22.64 3.03 2.54
C PHE A 171 -21.28 3.29 1.91
N ARG A 172 -21.16 3.16 0.58
CA ARG A 172 -19.92 3.43 -0.12
C ARG A 172 -19.61 4.92 -0.09
N ASP A 173 -20.63 5.75 -0.28
CA ASP A 173 -20.50 7.20 -0.22
C ASP A 173 -20.10 7.66 1.18
N GLU A 174 -20.79 7.20 2.22
CA GLU A 174 -20.46 7.50 3.62
C GLU A 174 -19.07 7.00 4.01
N TYR A 175 -18.70 5.78 3.63
CA TYR A 175 -17.34 5.29 3.82
C TYR A 175 -16.31 6.15 3.06
N GLY A 176 -16.70 6.68 1.91
CA GLY A 176 -15.89 7.55 1.08
C GLY A 176 -15.52 8.88 1.76
N GLU A 177 -16.34 9.35 2.70
CA GLU A 177 -16.14 10.57 3.49
C GLU A 177 -15.07 10.42 4.58
N LEU A 178 -14.74 9.18 4.96
CA LEU A 178 -13.73 8.93 5.99
C LEU A 178 -12.34 9.38 5.53
N PRO A 179 -11.53 10.00 6.43
CA PRO A 179 -10.16 10.34 6.13
C PRO A 179 -9.33 9.11 5.70
N ARG A 180 -8.50 9.25 4.67
CA ARG A 180 -7.71 8.14 4.11
C ARG A 180 -6.21 8.35 4.30
N GLY A 181 -5.49 7.24 4.46
CA GLY A 181 -4.03 7.29 4.64
C GLY A 181 -3.60 7.81 6.01
N ILE A 182 -2.34 8.21 6.12
CA ILE A 182 -1.74 8.69 7.38
C ILE A 182 -2.28 10.08 7.72
N GLN A 183 -3.01 10.17 8.83
CA GLN A 183 -3.66 11.40 9.29
C GLN A 183 -2.88 12.12 10.40
N ALA A 184 -1.89 11.46 11.02
CA ALA A 184 -1.07 12.02 12.09
C ALA A 184 0.38 11.54 11.99
N ASP A 185 1.27 12.13 12.80
CA ASP A 185 2.69 11.79 12.80
C ASP A 185 2.94 10.31 13.19
N CYS A 186 3.86 9.66 12.48
CA CYS A 186 4.34 8.29 12.73
C CYS A 186 5.87 8.25 12.79
N LYS A 187 6.51 9.25 13.42
CA LYS A 187 7.97 9.43 13.44
C LYS A 187 8.66 8.26 14.13
N ALA A 188 8.10 7.75 15.23
CA ALA A 188 8.69 6.60 15.94
C ALA A 188 8.72 5.36 15.04
N ALA A 189 7.63 5.10 14.30
CA ALA A 189 7.51 3.98 13.39
C ALA A 189 8.47 4.03 12.20
N LYS A 190 8.87 5.25 11.79
CA LYS A 190 9.76 5.51 10.66
C LYS A 190 11.25 5.51 11.02
N LYS A 191 11.61 5.37 12.31
CA LYS A 191 13.02 5.25 12.72
C LYS A 191 13.64 3.99 12.11
N GLN A 192 14.88 4.08 11.64
CA GLN A 192 15.58 2.97 10.97
C GLN A 192 15.59 1.67 11.79
N ALA A 193 15.77 1.78 13.12
CA ALA A 193 15.76 0.64 14.04
C ALA A 193 14.37 -0.02 14.19
N ASN A 194 13.29 0.71 13.91
CA ASN A 194 11.91 0.27 14.07
C ASN A 194 11.28 -0.25 12.77
N LEU A 195 11.83 0.11 11.61
CA LEU A 195 11.33 -0.35 10.30
C LEU A 195 11.15 -1.89 10.23
N PRO A 196 12.10 -2.73 10.70
CA PRO A 196 11.95 -4.19 10.64
C PRO A 196 10.85 -4.76 11.57
N LYS A 197 10.36 -3.95 12.51
CA LYS A 197 9.30 -4.33 13.47
C LYS A 197 7.90 -4.14 12.89
N ASN A 198 7.75 -3.40 11.78
CA ASN A 198 6.48 -3.23 11.09
C ASN A 198 6.23 -4.38 10.11
N ARG A 199 5.04 -4.98 10.16
CA ARG A 199 4.62 -6.02 9.20
C ARG A 199 4.35 -5.44 7.82
N PHE A 200 3.79 -4.23 7.78
CA PHE A 200 3.50 -3.49 6.55
C PHE A 200 4.12 -2.09 6.62
N LYS A 201 4.60 -1.57 5.48
CA LYS A 201 5.30 -0.28 5.43
C LYS A 201 4.35 0.92 5.49
N ASP A 202 3.10 0.69 5.13
CA ASP A 202 2.02 1.66 5.01
C ASP A 202 1.04 1.63 6.20
N ILE A 203 1.16 0.64 7.09
CA ILE A 203 0.37 0.54 8.32
C ILE A 203 1.29 0.84 9.51
N LEU A 204 1.27 2.09 9.95
CA LEU A 204 2.17 2.61 10.99
C LEU A 204 1.35 3.20 12.15
N PRO A 205 1.78 3.00 13.41
CA PRO A 205 1.07 3.57 14.53
C PRO A 205 1.28 5.09 14.60
N TYR A 206 0.25 5.81 15.03
CA TYR A 206 0.38 7.25 15.30
C TYR A 206 1.16 7.50 16.59
N ASP A 207 2.06 8.48 16.58
CA ASP A 207 2.98 8.76 17.69
C ASP A 207 2.25 9.12 18.99
N LYS A 208 1.11 9.82 18.89
CA LYS A 208 0.35 10.30 20.05
C LYS A 208 -0.36 9.19 20.81
N THR A 209 -0.81 8.14 20.13
CA THR A 209 -1.61 7.08 20.75
C THR A 209 -0.90 5.75 20.74
N ARG A 210 0.39 5.70 20.35
CA ARG A 210 1.12 4.42 20.29
C ARG A 210 1.33 3.88 21.69
N VAL A 211 1.34 2.56 21.81
CA VAL A 211 1.83 1.93 23.02
C VAL A 211 3.35 2.14 23.10
N ILE A 212 3.82 2.60 24.26
CA ILE A 212 5.23 2.84 24.53
C ILE A 212 5.69 1.76 25.51
N LEU A 213 6.62 0.90 25.08
CA LEU A 213 7.17 -0.14 25.95
C LEU A 213 8.19 0.46 26.92
N GLU A 214 8.18 -0.02 28.16
CA GLU A 214 9.24 0.29 29.14
C GLU A 214 10.61 -0.13 28.63
N THR A 215 11.64 0.68 28.87
CA THR A 215 13.01 0.46 28.37
C THR A 215 13.99 0.01 29.46
N ASN A 216 13.48 -0.41 30.62
CA ASN A 216 14.27 -0.81 31.79
C ASN A 216 15.19 -2.02 31.52
N ASP A 217 14.85 -2.83 30.51
CA ASP A 217 15.59 -4.01 30.04
C ASP A 217 16.62 -3.69 28.94
N GLY A 218 16.83 -2.39 28.64
CA GLY A 218 17.70 -1.94 27.56
C GLY A 218 17.14 -2.17 26.16
N LYS A 219 15.87 -2.59 26.05
CA LYS A 219 15.22 -2.81 24.75
C LYS A 219 14.54 -1.54 24.25
N SER A 220 14.16 -1.58 22.98
CA SER A 220 13.43 -0.49 22.33
C SER A 220 12.02 -0.32 22.93
N ASP A 221 11.58 0.94 22.98
CA ASP A 221 10.26 1.39 23.42
C ASP A 221 9.15 1.16 22.37
N TYR A 222 9.49 0.57 21.23
CA TYR A 222 8.64 0.54 20.05
C TYR A 222 7.96 -0.81 19.83
N ILE A 223 6.65 -0.75 19.67
CA ILE A 223 5.79 -1.78 19.09
C ILE A 223 4.78 -1.13 18.14
N ASN A 224 4.37 -1.83 17.08
CA ASN A 224 3.33 -1.36 16.17
C ASN A 224 1.94 -1.65 16.78
N ALA A 225 1.53 -0.77 17.68
CA ALA A 225 0.27 -0.80 18.38
C ALA A 225 -0.19 0.60 18.77
N ASN A 226 -1.49 0.85 18.77
CA ASN A 226 -2.11 2.07 19.29
C ASN A 226 -3.18 1.73 20.32
N HIS A 227 -3.28 2.54 21.36
CA HIS A 227 -4.49 2.56 22.18
C HIS A 227 -5.66 3.15 21.37
N VAL A 228 -6.85 2.59 21.56
CA VAL A 228 -8.08 2.97 20.87
C VAL A 228 -9.16 3.28 21.91
N MET A 229 -9.85 4.41 21.69
CA MET A 229 -10.94 4.86 22.53
C MET A 229 -12.17 3.94 22.37
N GLY A 230 -12.80 3.59 23.48
CA GLY A 230 -14.04 2.82 23.52
C GLY A 230 -15.30 3.70 23.45
N TYR A 231 -16.45 3.03 23.54
CA TYR A 231 -17.73 3.72 23.68
C TYR A 231 -17.77 4.56 24.97
N GLY A 232 -18.47 5.70 24.93
CA GLY A 232 -18.58 6.61 26.06
C GLY A 232 -17.27 7.29 26.43
N GLU A 233 -16.40 7.56 25.44
CA GLU A 233 -15.11 8.24 25.62
C GLU A 233 -14.15 7.53 26.57
N LYS A 234 -14.32 6.22 26.75
CA LYS A 234 -13.41 5.40 27.55
C LYS A 234 -12.04 5.35 26.87
N GLU A 235 -11.13 6.19 27.31
CA GLU A 235 -9.76 6.20 26.82
C GLU A 235 -9.07 4.85 27.07
N LYS A 236 -8.16 4.47 26.15
CA LYS A 236 -7.35 3.24 26.25
C LYS A 236 -8.18 1.98 26.49
N ALA A 237 -9.42 1.93 26.01
CA ALA A 237 -10.31 0.78 26.19
C ALA A 237 -9.79 -0.46 25.46
N TYR A 238 -9.13 -0.26 24.32
CA TYR A 238 -8.57 -1.33 23.50
C TYR A 238 -7.15 -0.98 23.06
N ILE A 239 -6.40 -2.01 22.66
CA ILE A 239 -5.16 -1.87 21.93
C ILE A 239 -5.35 -2.53 20.57
N ALA A 240 -5.23 -1.73 19.50
CA ALA A 240 -5.15 -2.25 18.14
C ALA A 240 -3.68 -2.42 17.77
N CYS A 241 -3.28 -3.64 17.44
CA CYS A 241 -1.89 -3.97 17.07
C CYS A 241 -1.84 -4.88 15.84
N GLN A 242 -0.71 -4.86 15.14
CA GLN A 242 -0.46 -5.84 14.09
C GLN A 242 -0.33 -7.26 14.67
N GLY A 243 -0.57 -8.28 13.83
CA GLY A 243 -0.13 -9.64 14.15
C GLY A 243 1.40 -9.67 14.33
N PRO A 244 1.94 -10.23 15.44
CA PRO A 244 3.35 -10.18 15.73
C PRO A 244 4.15 -10.87 14.62
N LYS A 245 5.34 -10.35 14.34
CA LYS A 245 6.36 -11.06 13.56
C LYS A 245 7.16 -11.94 14.51
N ASP A 246 7.87 -12.93 13.98
CA ASP A 246 8.79 -13.77 14.78
C ASP A 246 9.76 -12.91 15.62
N THR A 247 10.25 -11.81 15.04
CA THR A 247 11.16 -10.86 15.68
C THR A 247 10.51 -9.93 16.71
N THR A 248 9.18 -9.94 16.86
CA THR A 248 8.43 -9.04 17.76
C THR A 248 7.47 -9.77 18.69
N ILE A 249 7.54 -11.11 18.77
CA ILE A 249 6.73 -11.89 19.72
C ILE A 249 7.04 -11.47 21.17
N GLU A 250 8.32 -11.25 21.48
CA GLU A 250 8.73 -10.80 22.81
C GLU A 250 8.18 -9.40 23.13
N ASP A 251 8.28 -8.46 22.19
CA ASP A 251 7.70 -7.11 22.34
C ASP A 251 6.18 -7.17 22.57
N MET A 252 5.47 -8.09 21.90
CA MET A 252 4.03 -8.30 22.12
C MET A 252 3.72 -8.78 23.53
N TRP A 253 4.47 -9.75 24.06
CA TRP A 253 4.27 -10.22 25.43
C TRP A 253 4.64 -9.18 26.48
N ARG A 254 5.69 -8.39 26.23
CA ARG A 254 6.05 -7.22 27.07
C ARG A 254 4.89 -6.24 27.12
N MET A 255 4.29 -5.92 25.97
CA MET A 255 3.10 -5.07 25.88
C MET A 255 1.93 -5.63 26.69
N ILE A 256 1.59 -6.91 26.51
CA ILE A 256 0.46 -7.57 27.20
C ILE A 256 0.64 -7.50 28.72
N TRP A 257 1.85 -7.81 29.19
CA TRP A 257 2.19 -7.76 30.61
C TRP A 257 2.11 -6.33 31.17
N GLN A 258 2.77 -5.38 30.51
CA GLN A 258 2.82 -3.98 30.93
C GLN A 258 1.42 -3.34 30.98
N GLU A 259 0.60 -3.58 29.95
CA GLU A 259 -0.75 -3.01 29.84
C GLU A 259 -1.79 -3.82 30.64
N ASN A 260 -1.36 -4.84 31.40
CA ASN A 260 -2.21 -5.71 32.21
C ASN A 260 -3.42 -6.25 31.41
N SER A 261 -3.16 -6.71 30.19
CA SER A 261 -4.19 -7.17 29.25
C SER A 261 -4.53 -8.64 29.51
N ASN A 262 -5.79 -8.89 29.88
CA ASN A 262 -6.26 -10.24 30.23
C ASN A 262 -6.93 -10.98 29.06
N ILE A 263 -7.23 -10.28 27.97
CA ILE A 263 -7.96 -10.82 26.82
C ILE A 263 -7.21 -10.44 25.54
N ILE A 264 -6.96 -11.44 24.68
CA ILE A 264 -6.39 -11.26 23.35
C ILE A 264 -7.42 -11.75 22.33
N LEU A 265 -7.83 -10.85 21.42
CA LEU A 265 -8.75 -11.17 20.33
C LEU A 265 -7.97 -11.23 19.01
N MET A 266 -7.80 -12.43 18.46
CA MET A 266 -7.15 -12.64 17.17
C MET A 266 -8.22 -12.80 16.07
N LEU A 267 -8.26 -11.85 15.14
CA LEU A 267 -9.28 -11.78 14.08
C LEU A 267 -8.84 -12.35 12.73
N ALA A 268 -7.68 -13.01 12.68
CA ALA A 268 -7.10 -13.56 11.45
C ALA A 268 -6.54 -14.96 11.69
N ASN A 269 -6.46 -15.76 10.63
CA ASN A 269 -5.75 -17.04 10.68
C ASN A 269 -4.23 -16.82 10.67
N LEU A 270 -3.45 -17.82 11.11
CA LEU A 270 -1.99 -17.78 10.99
C LEU A 270 -1.50 -17.78 9.54
N ARG A 271 -2.32 -18.29 8.62
CA ARG A 271 -2.02 -18.34 7.20
C ARG A 271 -3.28 -18.12 6.39
N GLU A 272 -3.21 -17.21 5.42
CA GLU A 272 -4.31 -16.94 4.49
C GLU A 272 -3.78 -16.95 3.06
N ASN A 273 -4.41 -17.73 2.17
CA ASN A 273 -3.99 -17.88 0.77
C ASN A 273 -2.49 -18.18 0.60
N GLY A 274 -1.94 -18.96 1.53
CA GLY A 274 -0.53 -19.35 1.54
C GLY A 274 0.46 -18.27 2.01
N ARG A 275 -0.02 -17.16 2.57
CA ARG A 275 0.80 -16.09 3.15
C ARG A 275 0.68 -16.09 4.68
N VAL A 276 1.78 -15.74 5.34
CA VAL A 276 1.92 -15.59 6.80
C VAL A 276 2.01 -14.12 7.16
#